data_AF-A0A3A4AZ01-F1
#
_entry.id   AF-A0A3A4AZ01-F1
#
_cell.length_a   1.000
_cell.length_b   1.000
_cell.length_c   1.000
_cell.angle_alpha   90.00
_cell.angle_beta   90.00
_cell.angle_gamma   90.00
#
_symmetry.space_group_name_H-M   'P 1'
#
loop_
_entity.id
_entity.type
_entity.pdbx_description
1 polymer ?
#
loop_
_entity_poly.entity_id
_entity_poly.type
_entity_poly.pdbx_seq_one_letter_code
_entity_poly.pdbx_strand_id
1 'polypeptide(L)'
;MRRGTTVSFPDEDFETVLRESLGIPASWAIVFDAPLADYGLDSLGAVNLVVDLEQRFGVTFPDGLLVRSTFHSAETLWRALSELRVHG
;
A
#
# COMPACT_ATOMS: atom_id res chain seq x y z
N MET A 1 11.92 12.72 25.23
CA MET A 1 11.95 12.40 23.78
C MET A 1 10.85 11.40 23.51
N ARG A 2 9.75 11.83 22.89
CA ARG A 2 8.60 10.95 22.63
C ARG A 2 8.97 10.01 21.49
N ARG A 3 8.95 8.71 21.77
CA ARG A 3 9.15 7.64 20.78
C ARG A 3 8.09 7.85 19.70
N GLY A 4 8.51 8.02 18.45
CA GLY A 4 7.58 8.03 17.33
C GLY A 4 6.85 6.70 17.34
N THR A 5 5.52 6.74 17.42
CA THR A 5 4.70 5.55 17.30
C THR A 5 4.97 4.97 15.92
N THR A 6 5.76 3.91 15.84
CA THR A 6 5.91 3.11 14.64
C THR A 6 4.50 2.65 14.28
N VAL A 7 3.94 3.15 13.19
CA VAL A 7 2.75 2.53 12.62
C VAL A 7 3.22 1.15 12.19
N SER A 8 2.82 0.12 12.92
CA SER A 8 3.20 -1.25 12.60
C SER A 8 2.40 -1.65 11.37
N PHE A 9 3.06 -1.58 10.22
CA PHE A 9 2.55 -2.24 9.03
C PHE A 9 2.58 -3.75 9.25
N PRO A 10 1.63 -4.49 8.65
CA PRO A 10 1.60 -5.94 8.75
C PRO A 10 2.79 -6.62 8.05
N ASP A 11 3.44 -5.92 7.11
CA ASP A 11 4.51 -6.44 6.25
C ASP A 11 5.45 -5.29 5.84
N GLU A 12 6.75 -5.53 5.95
CA GLU A 12 7.81 -4.54 5.70
C GLU A 12 8.04 -4.27 4.21
N ASP A 13 7.88 -5.28 3.35
CA ASP A 13 7.94 -5.14 1.91
C ASP A 13 6.76 -4.29 1.41
N PHE A 14 5.57 -4.51 1.96
CA PHE A 14 4.39 -3.71 1.62
C PHE A 14 4.58 -2.24 1.97
N GLU A 15 5.08 -1.97 3.18
CA GLU A 15 5.39 -0.62 3.64
C GLU A 15 6.44 0.06 2.75
N THR A 16 7.47 -0.69 2.32
CA THR A 16 8.52 -0.20 1.42
C THR A 16 7.93 0.20 0.07
N VAL A 17 7.18 -0.70 -0.57
CA VAL A 17 6.53 -0.46 -1.87
C VAL A 17 5.55 0.72 -1.80
N LEU A 18 4.76 0.81 -0.72
CA LEU A 18 3.84 1.90 -0.51
C LEU A 18 4.57 3.25 -0.44
N ARG A 19 5.69 3.31 0.28
CA ARG A 19 6.50 4.54 0.40
C ARG A 19 7.16 4.93 -0.91
N GLU A 20 7.69 3.97 -1.64
CA GLU A 20 8.32 4.22 -2.94
C GLU A 20 7.30 4.81 -3.93
N SER A 21 6.10 4.25 -3.97
CA SER A 21 4.99 4.77 -4.80
C SER A 21 4.54 6.17 -4.39
N LEU A 22 4.44 6.44 -3.08
CA LEU A 22 4.05 7.75 -2.55
C LEU A 22 5.18 8.80 -2.65
N GLY A 23 6.43 8.38 -2.88
CA GLY A 23 7.59 9.27 -2.92
C GLY A 23 7.89 9.97 -1.58
N ILE A 24 7.44 9.39 -0.46
CA ILE A 24 7.60 9.99 0.88
C ILE A 24 8.72 9.32 1.67
N PRO A 25 9.46 10.07 2.51
CA PRO A 25 10.55 9.51 3.28
C PRO A 25 10.04 8.56 4.37
N ALA A 26 10.86 7.57 4.75
CA ALA A 26 10.53 6.64 5.83
C ALA A 26 10.32 7.29 7.21
N SER A 27 10.73 8.55 7.37
CA SER A 27 10.46 9.34 8.58
C SER A 27 9.01 9.84 8.68
N TRP A 28 8.24 9.78 7.59
CA TRP A 28 6.84 10.21 7.58
C TRP A 28 5.92 9.08 8.07
N ALA A 29 5.03 9.45 9.01
CA ALA A 29 4.03 8.54 9.52
C ALA A 29 2.87 8.42 8.52
N ILE A 30 2.66 7.21 8.02
CA ILE A 30 1.51 6.87 7.17
C ILE A 30 0.48 6.21 8.09
N VAL A 31 -0.74 6.69 8.09
CA VAL A 31 -1.84 6.09 8.86
C VAL A 31 -2.50 5.02 8.00
N PHE A 32 -2.62 3.80 8.54
CA PHE A 32 -3.06 2.63 7.78
C PHE A 32 -4.50 2.76 7.24
N ASP A 33 -5.40 3.36 8.01
CA ASP A 33 -6.80 3.62 7.66
C ASP A 33 -6.99 4.96 6.90
N ALA A 34 -5.95 5.78 6.78
CA ALA A 34 -6.10 7.09 6.15
C ALA A 34 -6.09 7.00 4.61
N PRO A 35 -6.71 7.99 3.93
CA PRO A 35 -6.74 8.04 2.48
C PRO A 35 -5.32 8.17 1.90
N LEU A 36 -4.90 7.27 1.02
CA LEU A 36 -3.61 7.37 0.33
C LEU A 36 -3.52 8.62 -0.55
N ALA A 37 -4.67 9.11 -1.03
CA ALA A 37 -4.77 10.36 -1.77
C ALA A 37 -4.31 11.58 -0.95
N ASP A 38 -4.50 11.59 0.37
CA ASP A 38 -4.01 12.66 1.26
C ASP A 38 -2.47 12.68 1.34
N TYR A 39 -1.83 11.53 1.10
CA TYR A 39 -0.37 11.38 1.06
C TYR A 39 0.23 11.67 -0.32
N GLY A 40 -0.59 12.00 -1.32
CA GLY A 40 -0.14 12.28 -2.69
C GLY A 40 -0.17 11.06 -3.63
N LEU A 41 -0.98 10.03 -3.33
CA LEU A 41 -1.19 8.94 -4.28
C LEU A 41 -1.97 9.43 -5.51
N ASP A 42 -1.27 9.56 -6.62
CA ASP A 42 -1.84 9.86 -7.94
C ASP A 42 -2.13 8.58 -8.76
N SER A 43 -2.80 8.73 -9.90
CA SER A 43 -3.12 7.62 -10.81
C SER A 43 -1.89 6.80 -11.23
N LEU A 44 -0.76 7.46 -11.50
CA LEU A 44 0.49 6.76 -11.87
C LEU A 44 1.13 6.07 -10.65
N GLY A 45 1.07 6.70 -9.48
CA GLY A 45 1.53 6.11 -8.23
C GLY A 45 0.76 4.84 -7.90
N ALA A 46 -0.58 4.85 -8.04
CA ALA A 46 -1.42 3.67 -7.83
C ALA A 46 -1.09 2.52 -8.80
N VAL A 47 -0.82 2.82 -10.08
CA VAL A 47 -0.42 1.79 -11.05
C VAL A 47 0.94 1.21 -10.70
N ASN A 48 1.94 2.04 -10.40
CA ASN A 48 3.26 1.55 -9.96
C ASN A 48 3.15 0.71 -8.68
N LEU A 49 2.34 1.17 -7.72
CA LEU A 49 2.09 0.45 -6.47
C LEU A 49 1.60 -0.97 -6.73
N VAL A 50 0.62 -1.15 -7.62
CA VAL A 50 0.12 -2.47 -8.00
C VAL A 50 1.22 -3.30 -8.61
N VAL A 51 1.93 -2.77 -9.60
CA VAL A 51 2.98 -3.50 -10.31
C VAL A 51 4.07 -3.96 -9.34
N ASP A 52 4.54 -3.08 -8.46
CA ASP A 52 5.54 -3.41 -7.45
C ASP A 52 5.00 -4.46 -6.47
N LEU A 53 3.74 -4.37 -6.03
CA LEU A 53 3.12 -5.39 -5.16
C LEU A 53 3.02 -6.75 -5.86
N GLU A 54 2.62 -6.79 -7.13
CA GLU A 54 2.55 -8.00 -7.94
C GLU A 54 3.94 -8.65 -8.08
N GLN A 55 4.96 -7.86 -8.40
CA GLN A 55 6.34 -8.34 -8.57
C GLN A 55 6.95 -8.81 -7.24
N ARG A 56 6.72 -8.08 -6.14
CA ARG A 56 7.29 -8.39 -4.81
C ARG A 56 6.64 -9.60 -4.18
N PHE A 57 5.32 -9.73 -4.31
CA PHE A 57 4.56 -10.80 -3.67
C PHE A 57 4.19 -11.95 -4.60
N GLY A 58 4.51 -11.85 -5.89
CA GLY A 58 4.19 -12.89 -6.87
C GLY A 58 2.69 -13.08 -7.09
N VAL A 59 1.89 -12.03 -6.87
CA VAL A 59 0.43 -12.05 -7.06
C VAL A 59 0.06 -11.34 -8.36
N THR A 60 -1.18 -11.53 -8.81
CA THR A 60 -1.76 -10.71 -9.88
C THR A 60 -3.04 -10.07 -9.36
N PHE A 61 -3.14 -8.74 -9.46
CA PHE A 61 -4.33 -7.99 -9.13
C PHE A 61 -5.31 -8.05 -10.31
N PRO A 62 -6.48 -8.70 -10.15
CA PRO A 62 -7.52 -8.68 -11.19
C PRO A 62 -8.07 -7.27 -11.37
N ASP A 63 -8.52 -6.95 -12.58
CA ASP A 63 -9.11 -5.66 -12.95
C ASP A 63 -10.27 -5.23 -12.02
N GLY A 64 -11.07 -6.18 -11.53
CA GLY A 64 -12.12 -5.93 -10.55
C GLY A 64 -11.63 -5.40 -9.19
N LEU A 65 -10.37 -5.63 -8.83
CA LEU A 65 -9.74 -5.08 -7.61
C LEU A 65 -8.99 -3.77 -7.89
N LEU A 66 -8.75 -3.40 -9.15
CA LEU A 66 -8.09 -2.15 -9.54
C LEU A 66 -9.07 -0.96 -9.52
N VAL A 67 -9.77 -0.79 -8.40
CA VAL A 67 -10.79 0.23 -8.20
C VAL A 67 -10.38 1.24 -7.15
N ARG A 68 -10.95 2.45 -7.21
CA ARG A 68 -10.68 3.54 -6.26
C ARG A 68 -10.89 3.14 -4.79
N SER A 69 -11.77 2.18 -4.52
CA SER A 69 -12.00 1.68 -3.16
C SER A 69 -10.82 0.87 -2.62
N THR A 70 -10.08 0.15 -3.47
CA THR A 70 -8.92 -0.65 -3.06
C THR A 70 -7.73 0.26 -2.74
N PHE A 71 -7.54 1.30 -3.56
CA PHE A 71 -6.53 2.34 -3.38
C PHE A 71 -6.96 3.45 -2.41
N HIS A 72 -8.08 3.28 -1.71
CA HIS A 72 -8.57 4.28 -0.79
C HIS A 72 -7.59 4.44 0.38
N SER A 73 -7.27 3.37 1.09
CA SER A 73 -6.34 3.36 2.22
C SER A 73 -5.33 2.21 2.12
N ALA A 74 -4.25 2.28 2.90
CA ALA A 74 -3.29 1.18 2.99
C ALA A 74 -3.95 -0.10 3.53
N GLU A 75 -4.94 0.04 4.42
CA GLU A 75 -5.74 -1.09 4.91
C GLU A 75 -6.47 -1.82 3.78
N THR A 76 -7.25 -1.11 2.96
CA THR A 76 -8.04 -1.74 1.89
C THR A 76 -7.15 -2.44 0.87
N LEU A 77 -6.01 -1.83 0.56
CA LEU A 77 -5.02 -2.42 -0.35
C LEU A 77 -4.37 -3.67 0.25
N TRP A 78 -3.97 -3.61 1.52
CA TRP A 78 -3.40 -4.76 2.23
C TRP A 78 -4.39 -5.92 2.34
N ARG A 79 -5.68 -5.62 2.56
CA ARG A 79 -6.74 -6.63 2.62
C ARG A 79 -6.89 -7.34 1.28
N ALA A 80 -6.98 -6.58 0.18
CA ALA A 80 -7.03 -7.15 -1.17
C ALA A 80 -5.80 -8.03 -1.47
N LEU A 81 -4.60 -7.55 -1.13
CA LEU A 81 -3.36 -8.31 -1.28
C LEU A 81 -3.36 -9.60 -0.45
N SER A 82 -3.79 -9.52 0.80
CA SER A 82 -3.85 -10.67 1.71
C SER A 82 -4.81 -11.74 1.21
N GLU A 83 -5.96 -11.34 0.66
CA GLU A 83 -6.91 -12.27 0.05
C GLU A 83 -6.32 -12.98 -1.16
N LEU A 84 -5.55 -12.28 -2.00
CA LEU A 84 -4.85 -12.86 -3.14
C LEU A 84 -3.77 -13.85 -2.71
N ARG A 85 -2.99 -13.54 -1.67
CA ARG A 85 -1.93 -14.43 -1.16
C ARG A 85 -2.47 -15.72 -0.55
N VAL A 86 -3.65 -15.69 0.08
CA VAL A 86 -4.26 -16.88 0.71
C VAL A 86 -4.82 -17.86 -0.32
N HIS A 87 -5.15 -17.38 -1.53
CA HIS A 87 -5.72 -18.20 -2.60
C HIS A 87 -4.69 -18.61 -3.68
N GLY A 88 -3.40 -18.30 -3.49
CA GLY A 88 -2.30 -18.62 -4.40
C GLY A 88 -1.56 -19.91 -4.07
#